data_AF-A0A7K3GWI7-F1
#
_entry.id   AF-A0A7K3GWI7-F1
#
_cell.length_a   1.000
_cell.length_b   1.000
_cell.length_c   1.000
_cell.angle_alpha   90.00
_cell.angle_beta   90.00
_cell.angle_gamma   90.00
#
_symmetry.space_group_name_H-M   'P 1'
#
loop_
_entity.id
_entity.type
_entity.pdbx_description
1 polymer ?
#
loop_
_entity_poly.entity_id
_entity_poly.type
_entity_poly.pdbx_seq_one_letter_code
_entity_poly.pdbx_strand_id
1 'polypeptide(L)'
;GPVSAVRCVIDGHDCTVVAQRSAGSGRVAFAAYPSELEEMGAAWTESGPTLPADATVSLALDADGRLVAATLSPSTGQLHLTRRKDEAGLALGAWQAV
;
A
#
# COMPACT_ATOMS: atom_id res chain seq x y z
N GLY A 1 0.45 -0.91 -12.22
CA GLY A 1 1.92 -0.76 -12.30
C GLY A 1 2.57 -2.07 -11.85
N PRO A 2 3.90 -2.14 -11.67
CA PRO A 2 4.50 -3.26 -10.94
C PRO A 2 3.83 -3.40 -9.56
N VAL A 3 3.64 -4.65 -9.12
CA VAL A 3 3.07 -4.96 -7.81
C VAL A 3 4.18 -5.01 -6.77
N SER A 4 3.97 -4.35 -5.64
CA SER A 4 4.75 -4.54 -4.42
C SER A 4 3.92 -5.36 -3.43
N ALA A 5 4.57 -6.28 -2.71
CA ALA A 5 3.92 -7.17 -1.76
C ALA A 5 4.74 -7.29 -0.48
N VAL A 6 4.06 -7.41 0.66
CA VAL A 6 4.68 -7.72 1.95
C VAL A 6 3.74 -8.57 2.78
N ARG A 7 4.30 -9.47 3.59
CA ARG A 7 3.55 -10.22 4.59
C ARG A 7 3.53 -9.42 5.90
N CYS A 8 2.36 -9.27 6.52
CA CYS A 8 2.21 -8.55 7.79
C CYS A 8 0.98 -9.00 8.57
N VAL A 9 0.93 -8.64 9.85
CA VAL A 9 -0.25 -8.92 10.69
C VAL A 9 -1.21 -7.74 10.65
N ILE A 10 -2.48 -7.99 10.31
CA ILE A 10 -3.59 -7.03 10.36
C ILE A 10 -4.67 -7.61 11.25
N ASP A 11 -5.00 -6.90 12.33
CA ASP A 11 -6.01 -7.31 13.32
C ASP A 11 -5.82 -8.76 13.81
N GLY A 12 -4.57 -9.15 14.06
CA GLY A 12 -4.21 -10.50 14.51
C GLY A 12 -4.14 -11.57 13.42
N HIS A 13 -4.48 -11.24 12.17
CA HIS A 13 -4.44 -12.17 11.04
C HIS A 13 -3.15 -11.96 10.24
N ASP A 14 -2.50 -13.06 9.89
CA ASP A 14 -1.39 -13.05 8.94
C ASP A 14 -1.93 -12.77 7.54
N CYS A 15 -1.42 -11.72 6.91
CA CYS A 15 -1.94 -11.22 5.65
C CYS A 15 -0.79 -10.99 4.66
N THR A 16 -1.05 -11.27 3.38
CA THR A 16 -0.27 -10.70 2.28
C THR A 16 -0.93 -9.42 1.83
N VAL A 17 -0.24 -8.29 1.99
CA VAL A 17 -0.68 -7.00 1.45
C VAL A 17 0.02 -6.76 0.12
N VAL A 18 -0.77 -6.38 -0.87
CA VAL A 18 -0.28 -5.97 -2.19
C VAL A 18 -0.66 -4.52 -2.46
N ALA A 19 0.21 -3.84 -3.20
CA ALA A 19 -0.08 -2.50 -3.70
C ALA A 19 0.49 -2.30 -5.09
N GLN A 20 -0.20 -1.48 -5.88
CA GLN A 20 0.27 -1.01 -7.18
C GLN A 20 -0.29 0.36 -7.51
N ARG A 21 0.41 1.13 -8.34
CA ARG A 21 -0.18 2.32 -8.97
C ARG A 21 -1.29 1.89 -9.95
N SER A 22 -2.50 2.39 -9.73
CA SER A 22 -3.67 2.23 -10.61
C SER A 22 -3.42 2.94 -11.94
N ALA A 23 -3.65 2.25 -13.07
CA ALA A 23 -3.48 2.86 -14.39
C ALA A 23 -4.57 3.90 -14.69
N GLY A 24 -5.79 3.70 -14.15
CA GLY A 24 -6.93 4.59 -14.39
C GLY A 24 -6.85 5.89 -13.58
N SER A 25 -6.76 5.79 -12.25
CA SER A 25 -6.77 6.97 -11.38
C SER A 25 -5.37 7.55 -11.11
N GLY A 26 -4.33 6.77 -11.34
CA GLY A 26 -2.95 7.09 -10.96
C GLY A 26 -2.69 7.04 -9.44
N ARG A 27 -3.67 6.67 -8.62
CA ARG A 27 -3.53 6.52 -7.17
C ARG A 27 -2.95 5.15 -6.83
N VAL A 28 -2.57 4.93 -5.57
CA VAL A 28 -2.10 3.61 -5.14
C VAL A 28 -3.31 2.76 -4.74
N ALA A 29 -3.51 1.63 -5.41
CA ALA A 29 -4.49 0.63 -5.06
C ALA A 29 -3.86 -0.41 -4.13
N PHE A 30 -4.55 -0.75 -3.04
CA PHE A 30 -4.13 -1.73 -2.04
C PHE A 30 -5.16 -2.85 -1.94
N ALA A 31 -4.69 -4.06 -1.63
CA ALA A 31 -5.52 -5.18 -1.18
C ALA A 31 -4.77 -5.98 -0.11
N ALA A 32 -5.51 -6.57 0.83
CA ALA A 32 -4.99 -7.50 1.81
C ALA A 32 -5.66 -8.86 1.63
N TYR A 33 -4.85 -9.91 1.67
CA TYR A 33 -5.29 -11.30 1.60
C TYR A 33 -4.92 -11.96 2.93
N PRO A 34 -5.89 -12.28 3.79
CA PRO A 34 -5.63 -13.12 4.95
C PRO A 34 -5.17 -14.51 4.45
N SER A 35 -4.10 -15.02 5.04
CA SER A 35 -3.62 -16.37 4.73
C SER A 35 -4.68 -17.41 5.09
N GLU A 36 -4.79 -18.44 4.26
CA GLU A 36 -5.79 -19.52 4.37
C GLU A 36 -7.24 -19.08 4.10
N LEU A 37 -7.46 -17.83 3.66
CA LEU A 37 -8.76 -17.30 3.25
C LEU A 37 -8.68 -16.66 1.84
N GLU A 38 -7.84 -17.21 0.98
CA GLU A 38 -7.59 -16.68 -0.36
C GLU A 38 -8.84 -16.66 -1.25
N GLU A 39 -9.85 -17.50 -0.96
CA GLU A 39 -11.13 -17.52 -1.64
C GLU A 39 -11.95 -16.23 -1.46
N MET A 40 -11.66 -15.43 -0.43
CA MET A 40 -12.28 -14.11 -0.23
C MET A 40 -11.92 -13.14 -1.37
N GLY A 41 -10.87 -13.43 -2.13
CA GLY A 41 -10.42 -12.60 -3.25
C GLY A 41 -9.91 -11.23 -2.80
N ALA A 42 -9.89 -10.29 -3.75
CA ALA A 42 -9.23 -9.00 -3.58
C ALA A 42 -10.24 -7.85 -3.55
N ALA A 43 -10.43 -7.23 -2.39
CA ALA A 43 -11.12 -5.95 -2.29
C ALA A 43 -10.10 -4.80 -2.43
N TRP A 44 -9.93 -4.30 -3.66
CA TRP A 44 -8.99 -3.22 -3.93
C TRP A 44 -9.53 -1.87 -3.48
N THR A 45 -8.74 -1.13 -2.71
CA THR A 45 -9.06 0.24 -2.28
C THR A 45 -7.96 1.20 -2.69
N GLU A 46 -8.32 2.35 -3.27
CA GLU A 46 -7.37 3.36 -3.68
C GLU A 46 -7.11 4.42 -2.60
N SER A 47 -5.84 4.76 -2.40
CA SER A 47 -5.36 5.72 -1.41
C SER A 47 -4.33 6.68 -2.00
N GLY A 48 -4.22 7.86 -1.39
CA GLY A 48 -3.23 8.87 -1.76
C GLY A 48 -3.58 9.74 -2.96
N PRO A 49 -2.66 10.63 -3.36
CA PRO A 49 -2.85 11.52 -4.50
C PRO A 49 -2.73 10.74 -5.83
N THR A 50 -3.14 11.39 -6.92
CA THR A 50 -2.80 10.92 -8.27
C THR A 50 -1.30 11.13 -8.50
N LEU A 51 -0.60 10.06 -8.88
CA LEU A 51 0.84 10.06 -9.07
C LEU A 51 1.22 10.14 -10.56
N PRO A 52 2.41 10.64 -10.91
CA PRO A 52 2.99 10.52 -12.24
C PRO A 52 3.00 9.08 -12.77
N ALA A 53 2.96 8.91 -14.09
CA ALA A 53 2.84 7.59 -14.73
C ALA A 53 4.03 6.66 -14.44
N ASP A 54 5.20 7.23 -14.21
CA ASP A 54 6.44 6.52 -13.88
C ASP A 54 6.58 6.21 -12.38
N ALA A 55 5.64 6.64 -11.54
CA ALA A 55 5.71 6.41 -10.11
C ALA A 55 5.55 4.93 -9.77
N THR A 56 6.49 4.41 -8.99
CA THR A 56 6.45 3.06 -8.43
C THR A 56 5.99 3.11 -6.98
N VAL A 57 5.53 1.97 -6.47
CA VAL A 57 5.18 1.80 -5.05
C VAL A 57 6.06 0.71 -4.44
N SER A 58 6.48 0.91 -3.20
CA SER A 58 7.16 -0.08 -2.38
C SER A 58 6.47 -0.21 -1.03
N LEU A 59 6.27 -1.45 -0.58
CA LEU A 59 5.76 -1.79 0.75
C LEU A 59 6.89 -2.30 1.64
N ALA A 60 6.84 -1.92 2.91
CA ALA A 60 7.75 -2.40 3.94
C ALA A 60 7.04 -2.44 5.30
N LEU A 61 7.72 -2.99 6.29
CA LEU A 61 7.35 -2.87 7.70
C LEU A 61 8.29 -1.89 8.39
N ASP A 62 7.76 -1.06 9.28
CA ASP A 62 8.58 -0.28 10.21
C ASP A 62 9.07 -1.12 11.39
N ALA A 63 9.79 -0.49 12.31
CA ALA A 63 10.38 -1.16 13.48
C ALA A 63 9.33 -1.75 14.44
N ASP A 64 8.08 -1.27 14.39
CA ASP A 64 6.96 -1.76 15.19
C ASP A 64 6.14 -2.81 14.42
N GLY A 65 6.58 -3.23 13.23
CA GLY A 65 5.88 -4.18 12.38
C GLY A 65 4.67 -3.58 11.65
N ARG A 66 4.51 -2.25 11.62
CA ARG A 66 3.40 -1.60 10.92
C ARG A 66 3.73 -1.42 9.45
N LEU A 67 2.73 -1.62 8.61
CA LEU A 67 2.86 -1.42 7.17
C LEU A 67 3.21 0.05 6.85
N VAL A 68 4.23 0.22 6.02
CA VAL A 68 4.62 1.48 5.39
C VAL A 68 4.51 1.32 3.88
N ALA A 69 3.97 2.33 3.20
CA ALA A 69 3.98 2.43 1.76
C ALA A 69 4.73 3.69 1.34
N ALA A 70 5.61 3.55 0.35
CA ALA A 70 6.34 4.63 -0.28
C ALA A 70 6.06 4.66 -1.77
N THR A 71 5.91 5.85 -2.33
CA THR A 71 5.88 6.04 -3.79
C THR A 71 7.01 6.94 -4.22
N LEU A 72 7.61 6.64 -5.37
CA LEU A 72 8.68 7.45 -5.95
C LEU A 72 8.43 7.59 -7.45
N SER A 73 8.39 8.83 -7.95
CA SER A 73 8.47 9.13 -9.39
C SER A 73 9.91 9.47 -9.77
N PRO A 74 10.62 8.62 -10.52
CA PRO A 74 12.00 8.88 -10.91
C PRO A 74 12.21 10.18 -11.70
N SER A 75 11.25 10.55 -12.55
CA SER A 75 11.34 11.76 -13.38
C SER A 75 11.13 13.07 -12.62
N THR A 76 10.37 13.04 -11.53
CA THR A 76 10.04 14.25 -10.75
C THR A 76 10.74 14.30 -9.39
N GLY A 77 11.27 13.18 -8.92
CA GLY A 77 11.80 13.03 -7.56
C GLY A 77 10.74 13.05 -6.48
N GLN A 78 9.44 13.09 -6.82
CA GLN A 78 8.37 13.12 -5.83
C GLN A 78 8.33 11.82 -5.03
N LEU A 79 8.59 11.95 -3.73
CA LEU A 79 8.51 10.88 -2.73
C LEU A 79 7.30 11.15 -1.82
N HIS A 80 6.37 10.21 -1.76
CA HIS A 80 5.31 10.24 -0.75
C HIS A 80 5.34 9.00 0.13
N LEU A 81 5.02 9.18 1.41
CA LEU A 81 4.94 8.12 2.41
C LEU A 81 3.56 8.09 3.06
N THR A 82 3.08 6.89 3.36
CA THR A 82 2.00 6.67 4.33
C THR A 82 2.30 5.45 5.20
N ARG A 83 1.65 5.37 6.35
CA ARG A 83 1.75 4.25 7.28
C ARG A 83 0.36 3.78 7.67
N ARG A 84 0.22 2.50 7.98
CA ARG A 84 -0.99 1.98 8.62
C ARG A 84 -1.18 2.64 9.97
N LYS A 85 -2.39 3.12 10.23
CA LYS A 85 -2.81 3.67 11.52
C LYS A 85 -3.40 2.57 12.40
N ASP A 86 -3.49 2.85 13.69
CA ASP A 86 -4.02 1.91 14.68
C ASP A 86 -5.56 1.90 14.65
N GLU A 87 -6.10 1.39 13.55
CA GLU A 87 -7.53 1.21 13.31
C GLU A 87 -7.77 -0.16 12.65
N ALA A 88 -8.99 -0.66 12.78
CA ALA A 88 -9.38 -1.95 12.22
C ALA A 88 -9.12 -2.02 10.70
N GLY A 89 -8.61 -3.16 10.26
CA GLY A 89 -8.33 -3.50 8.89
C GLY A 89 -7.10 -2.79 8.32
N LEU A 90 -7.06 -2.69 6.98
CA LEU A 90 -6.01 -1.98 6.25
C LEU A 90 -6.34 -0.47 6.18
N ALA A 91 -6.20 0.21 7.31
CA ALA A 91 -6.45 1.64 7.40
C ALA A 91 -5.13 2.43 7.28
N LEU A 92 -5.01 3.26 6.25
CA LEU A 92 -3.81 4.07 6.00
C LEU A 92 -4.00 5.50 6.52
N GLY A 93 -2.90 6.11 6.98
CA GLY A 93 -2.84 7.54 7.28
C GLY A 93 -2.83 8.42 6.03
N ALA A 94 -2.84 9.73 6.25
CA ALA A 94 -2.67 10.70 5.18
C ALA A 94 -1.27 10.60 4.57
N TRP A 95 -1.19 10.65 3.24
CA TRP A 95 0.08 10.63 2.53
C TRP A 95 0.83 11.94 2.75
N GLN A 96 2.13 11.83 3.03
CA GLN A 96 3.03 12.96 3.28
C GLN A 96 4.07 13.02 2.16
N ALA A 97 4.32 14.22 1.63
CA ALA A 97 5.49 14.46 0.79
C ALA A 97 6.75 14.56 1.68
N VAL A 98 7.88 14.07 1.18
CA VAL A 98 9.19 14.08 1.86
C VAL A 98 10.16 15.01 1.13
#